data_AF-A0A960SE38-F1
#
_entry.id   AF-A0A960SE38-F1
#
_cell.length_a   1.000
_cell.length_b   1.000
_cell.length_c   1.000
_cell.angle_alpha   90.00
_cell.angle_beta   90.00
_cell.angle_gamma   90.00
#
_symmetry.space_group_name_H-M   'P 1'
#
loop_
_entity.id
_entity.type
_entity.pdbx_description
1 polymer ?
#
loop_
_entity_poly.entity_id
_entity_poly.type
_entity_poly.pdbx_seq_one_letter_code
_entity_poly.pdbx_strand_id
1 'polypeptide(L)'
;IKWIVFNEAWGQHDTERILKWAEAKDPSRIISVASGWFDLPGAGDIRDIHDYSFYPAIPVLGSEPNRAVILGECGGFAGAVPPHNWTGRSNQVGPPENLLHGGFDPSVPRDDNRVHDIFRPTFTHGRAFEKQYSHFIDSLMLLKNNGLTAAIYTQMTDMKLEENGWLTFDREVSKMDVQALRRIHEKLYWDPPAQFGLINGDWNYHFGDAASDTWTQPGFDDASWETGSAPFGFNRGKETHTAWQGGPLLLRKSINLASIPRKLSIRVTSYLEGPSRNEWIYTKVYLNGQFVQDDQTRQFMPELRVADIPLWPETVALLKPGDNTLAIEVIPGFSGRSGKVENTRPMKALAFDFDLMAIAD
;
A
#
# COMPACT_ATOMS: atom_id res chain seq x y z
N ILE A 1 19.39 18.12 -10.05
CA ILE A 1 19.18 18.05 -8.59
C ILE A 1 19.69 16.74 -7.98
N LYS A 2 19.54 15.59 -8.64
CA LYS A 2 20.06 14.29 -8.19
C LYS A 2 20.60 13.45 -9.34
N TRP A 3 21.38 12.42 -9.04
CA TRP A 3 21.69 11.31 -9.95
C TRP A 3 20.95 10.04 -9.51
N ILE A 4 20.51 9.24 -10.49
CA ILE A 4 20.03 7.87 -10.27
C ILE A 4 20.99 6.96 -11.04
N VAL A 5 21.58 5.97 -10.36
CA VAL A 5 22.60 5.10 -10.98
C VAL A 5 21.96 3.85 -11.58
N PHE A 6 21.25 3.07 -10.77
CA PHE A 6 20.57 1.85 -11.21
C PHE A 6 19.07 1.93 -10.99
N ASN A 7 18.30 1.59 -12.02
CA ASN A 7 16.86 1.39 -11.92
C ASN A 7 16.57 -0.10 -11.81
N GLU A 8 15.85 -0.53 -10.78
CA GLU A 8 15.30 -1.87 -10.64
C GLU A 8 16.34 -3.00 -10.79
N ALA A 9 17.57 -2.74 -10.36
CA ALA A 9 18.75 -3.58 -10.55
C ALA A 9 19.14 -3.93 -12.00
N TRP A 10 18.59 -3.21 -12.99
CA TRP A 10 19.00 -3.35 -14.38
C TRP A 10 20.47 -2.97 -14.54
N GLY A 11 21.32 -3.97 -14.78
CA GLY A 11 22.76 -3.80 -14.91
C GLY A 11 23.49 -3.46 -13.61
N GLN A 12 22.85 -3.62 -12.44
CA GLN A 12 23.47 -3.32 -11.15
C GLN A 12 24.60 -4.31 -10.83
N HIS A 13 25.78 -3.77 -10.56
CA HIS A 13 27.01 -4.49 -10.20
C HIS A 13 27.90 -3.56 -9.38
N ASP A 14 28.80 -4.08 -8.55
CA ASP A 14 29.76 -3.29 -7.75
C ASP A 14 29.18 -2.01 -7.11
N THR A 15 27.96 -2.08 -6.55
CA THR A 15 27.15 -0.90 -6.14
C THR A 15 27.94 0.12 -5.33
N GLU A 16 28.72 -0.33 -4.33
CA GLU A 16 29.58 0.54 -3.51
C GLU A 16 30.67 1.27 -4.31
N ARG A 17 31.33 0.56 -5.23
CA ARG A 17 32.39 1.14 -6.07
C ARG A 17 31.82 2.19 -7.01
N ILE A 18 30.65 1.92 -7.57
CA ILE A 18 29.99 2.82 -8.53
C ILE A 18 29.39 4.03 -7.83
N LEU A 19 28.84 3.86 -6.62
CA LEU A 19 28.45 4.98 -5.76
C LEU A 19 29.64 5.92 -5.54
N LYS A 20 30.78 5.40 -5.04
CA LYS A 20 32.00 6.19 -4.81
C LYS A 20 32.49 6.89 -6.08
N TRP A 21 32.38 6.24 -7.22
CA TRP A 21 32.71 6.83 -8.51
C TRP A 21 31.77 8.00 -8.86
N ALA A 22 30.46 7.84 -8.65
CA ALA A 22 29.46 8.87 -8.93
C ALA A 22 29.63 10.08 -7.97
N GLU A 23 29.83 9.84 -6.67
CA GLU A 23 30.13 10.86 -5.67
C GLU A 23 31.38 11.68 -6.05
N ALA A 24 32.45 11.01 -6.47
CA ALA A 24 33.68 11.67 -6.90
C ALA A 24 33.51 12.44 -8.21
N LYS A 25 32.60 12.00 -9.09
CA LYS A 25 32.38 12.60 -10.41
C LYS A 25 31.60 13.91 -10.32
N ASP A 26 30.63 13.98 -9.41
CA ASP A 26 29.81 15.17 -9.20
C ASP A 26 29.36 15.28 -7.73
N PRO A 27 30.19 15.87 -6.86
CA PRO A 27 29.87 16.02 -5.43
C PRO A 27 28.80 17.10 -5.16
N SER A 28 28.27 17.75 -6.20
CA SER A 28 27.27 18.82 -6.06
C SER A 28 25.81 18.34 -6.07
N ARG A 29 25.58 17.03 -6.24
CA ARG A 29 24.24 16.44 -6.36
C ARG A 29 24.11 15.23 -5.44
N ILE A 30 22.92 15.06 -4.88
CA ILE A 30 22.55 13.86 -4.12
C ILE A 30 22.38 12.65 -5.05
N ILE A 31 22.58 11.44 -4.53
CA ILE A 31 22.61 10.21 -5.31
C ILE A 31 21.60 9.19 -4.77
N SER A 32 20.73 8.71 -5.67
CA SER A 32 20.00 7.45 -5.52
C SER A 32 20.79 6.37 -6.25
N VAL A 33 21.49 5.50 -5.53
CA VAL A 33 22.34 4.48 -6.17
C VAL A 33 21.52 3.32 -6.73
N ALA A 34 20.41 2.97 -6.06
CA ALA A 34 19.52 1.88 -6.46
C ALA A 34 18.07 2.33 -6.28
N SER A 35 17.39 2.60 -7.38
CA SER A 35 15.96 2.89 -7.45
C SER A 35 15.16 1.61 -7.53
N GLY A 36 14.21 1.42 -6.62
CA GLY A 36 13.32 0.27 -6.61
C GLY A 36 13.89 -0.93 -5.86
N TRP A 37 14.61 -1.80 -6.58
CA TRP A 37 15.04 -3.11 -6.10
C TRP A 37 16.51 -3.14 -5.68
N PHE A 38 16.85 -4.08 -4.79
CA PHE A 38 18.23 -4.38 -4.36
C PHE A 38 18.99 -3.15 -3.84
N ASP A 39 18.34 -2.38 -2.97
CA ASP A 39 18.99 -1.32 -2.21
C ASP A 39 20.15 -1.88 -1.38
N LEU A 40 21.17 -1.05 -1.22
CA LEU A 40 22.26 -1.30 -0.30
C LEU A 40 22.06 -0.39 0.93
N PRO A 41 21.72 -0.94 2.12
CA PRO A 41 21.44 -0.14 3.30
C PRO A 41 22.55 0.88 3.61
N GLY A 42 22.16 2.14 3.78
CA GLY A 42 23.07 3.25 4.07
C GLY A 42 23.92 3.73 2.88
N ALA A 43 23.72 3.21 1.67
CA ALA A 43 24.41 3.67 0.48
C ALA A 43 23.65 4.80 -0.22
N GLY A 44 24.38 5.86 -0.59
CA GLY A 44 23.84 7.07 -1.21
C GLY A 44 23.00 7.91 -0.24
N ASP A 45 22.36 8.94 -0.79
CA ASP A 45 21.59 9.92 -0.02
C ASP A 45 20.09 9.59 0.03
N ILE A 46 19.64 8.63 -0.79
CA ILE A 46 18.22 8.35 -1.02
C ILE A 46 17.97 6.85 -0.90
N ARG A 47 16.99 6.48 -0.07
CA ARG A 47 16.33 5.17 -0.11
C ARG A 47 15.17 5.27 -1.09
N ASP A 48 15.35 4.72 -2.27
CA ASP A 48 14.45 4.87 -3.40
C ASP A 48 13.68 3.57 -3.67
N ILE A 49 12.36 3.58 -3.50
CA ILE A 49 11.51 2.38 -3.49
C ILE A 49 10.46 2.44 -4.57
N HIS A 50 10.19 1.31 -5.19
CA HIS A 50 9.09 1.13 -6.12
C HIS A 50 7.99 0.33 -5.43
N ASP A 51 6.80 0.92 -5.32
CA ASP A 51 5.62 0.23 -4.81
C ASP A 51 4.38 0.59 -5.63
N TYR A 52 3.90 -0.41 -6.37
CA TYR A 52 2.78 -0.31 -7.30
C TYR A 52 1.48 -0.91 -6.72
N SER A 53 1.42 -1.13 -5.40
CA SER A 53 0.15 -1.42 -4.74
C SER A 53 -0.80 -0.21 -4.86
N PHE A 54 -2.09 -0.43 -4.61
CA PHE A 54 -3.06 0.67 -4.51
C PHE A 54 -2.69 1.67 -3.42
N TYR A 55 -2.15 1.15 -2.31
CA TYR A 55 -1.67 1.93 -1.19
C TYR A 55 -0.21 1.57 -0.93
N PRO A 56 0.73 2.41 -1.37
CA PRO A 56 2.15 2.10 -1.26
C PRO A 56 2.56 2.04 0.21
N ALA A 57 3.53 1.18 0.52
CA ALA A 57 4.17 1.12 1.82
C ALA A 57 5.61 1.63 1.73
N ILE A 58 6.05 2.36 2.74
CA ILE A 58 7.44 2.86 2.83
C ILE A 58 8.12 2.32 4.09
N PRO A 59 9.46 2.31 4.16
CA PRO A 59 10.18 1.97 5.38
C PRO A 59 9.69 2.85 6.54
N VAL A 60 9.59 2.24 7.72
CA VAL A 60 9.15 2.99 8.91
C VAL A 60 10.11 4.14 9.22
N LEU A 61 9.55 5.21 9.78
CA LEU A 61 10.33 6.39 10.15
C LEU A 61 11.53 6.01 11.03
N GLY A 62 12.69 6.59 10.72
CA GLY A 62 13.93 6.35 11.46
C GLY A 62 14.68 5.08 11.07
N SER A 63 14.12 4.20 10.22
CA SER A 63 14.91 3.09 9.66
C SER A 63 16.00 3.56 8.69
N GLU A 64 15.82 4.77 8.15
CA GLU A 64 16.73 5.45 7.22
C GLU A 64 17.15 6.81 7.78
N PRO A 65 17.91 6.86 8.89
CA PRO A 65 18.16 8.11 9.62
C PRO A 65 19.01 9.12 8.84
N ASN A 66 19.75 8.66 7.82
CA ASN A 66 20.67 9.47 7.04
C ASN A 66 20.29 9.56 5.55
N ARG A 67 19.16 8.99 5.13
CA ARG A 67 18.72 8.96 3.73
C ARG A 67 17.30 9.47 3.60
N ALA A 68 17.03 10.23 2.54
CA ALA A 68 15.67 10.59 2.19
C ALA A 68 14.92 9.35 1.67
N VAL A 69 13.73 9.08 2.20
CA VAL A 69 12.87 7.99 1.72
C VAL A 69 11.97 8.52 0.62
N ILE A 70 12.02 7.90 -0.56
CA ILE A 70 11.17 8.28 -1.70
C ILE A 70 10.52 7.06 -2.33
N LEU A 71 9.35 7.29 -2.92
CA LEU A 71 8.73 6.38 -3.88
C LEU A 71 9.16 6.80 -5.29
N GLY A 72 10.25 6.22 -5.82
CA GLY A 72 10.78 6.54 -7.15
C GLY A 72 9.88 6.11 -8.29
N GLU A 73 9.03 5.11 -8.04
CA GLU A 73 7.88 4.77 -8.86
C GLU A 73 6.74 4.26 -7.98
N CYS A 74 5.54 4.77 -8.23
CA CYS A 74 4.33 4.36 -7.52
C CYS A 74 3.07 4.60 -8.35
N GLY A 75 1.96 4.02 -7.90
CA GLY A 75 0.69 4.08 -8.62
C GLY A 75 0.73 3.19 -9.86
N GLY A 76 0.53 3.78 -11.04
CA GLY A 76 0.43 3.00 -12.28
C GLY A 76 -0.96 2.45 -12.55
N PHE A 77 -2.00 3.20 -12.22
CA PHE A 77 -3.38 2.86 -12.51
C PHE A 77 -3.64 2.93 -14.02
N ALA A 78 -4.09 1.83 -14.63
CA ALA A 78 -4.31 1.77 -16.08
C ALA A 78 -5.67 2.37 -16.45
N GLY A 79 -5.74 3.17 -17.50
CA GLY A 79 -6.99 3.77 -18.00
C GLY A 79 -6.96 3.89 -19.52
N ALA A 80 -7.40 2.86 -20.23
CA ALA A 80 -7.43 2.85 -21.69
C ALA A 80 -8.43 3.89 -22.22
N VAL A 81 -8.03 4.65 -23.24
CA VAL A 81 -8.89 5.63 -23.93
C VAL A 81 -8.83 5.40 -25.43
N PRO A 82 -9.69 4.56 -26.02
CA PRO A 82 -9.79 4.45 -27.48
C PRO A 82 -10.35 5.71 -28.14
N PRO A 83 -9.91 6.04 -29.37
CA PRO A 83 -8.86 5.38 -30.16
C PRO A 83 -7.44 5.86 -29.82
N HIS A 84 -7.25 6.63 -28.75
CA HIS A 84 -6.01 7.29 -28.36
C HIS A 84 -4.96 6.36 -27.70
N ASN A 85 -5.17 5.05 -27.73
CA ASN A 85 -4.25 4.05 -27.20
C ASN A 85 -3.67 3.16 -28.30
N TRP A 86 -2.43 2.70 -28.11
CA TRP A 86 -1.73 1.88 -29.09
C TRP A 86 -2.43 0.54 -29.36
N THR A 87 -3.03 -0.05 -28.33
CA THR A 87 -3.61 -1.39 -28.40
C THR A 87 -4.98 -1.41 -29.08
N GLY A 88 -5.64 -0.26 -29.24
CA GLY A 88 -7.01 -0.14 -29.73
C GLY A 88 -8.07 -0.75 -28.79
N ARG A 89 -7.68 -1.14 -27.58
CA ARG A 89 -8.57 -1.81 -26.61
C ARG A 89 -9.35 -0.81 -25.78
N SER A 90 -10.63 -1.10 -25.53
CA SER A 90 -11.39 -0.40 -24.50
C SER A 90 -11.31 -1.16 -23.18
N ASN A 91 -11.16 -0.43 -22.06
CA ASN A 91 -11.42 -0.96 -20.73
C ASN A 91 -12.94 -1.07 -20.50
N GLN A 92 -13.63 -1.90 -21.29
CA GLN A 92 -15.06 -2.19 -21.09
C GLN A 92 -15.33 -3.05 -19.84
N VAL A 93 -14.27 -3.62 -19.26
CA VAL A 93 -14.24 -4.31 -17.97
C VAL A 93 -13.21 -3.61 -17.09
N GLY A 94 -13.56 -2.40 -16.65
CA GLY A 94 -12.95 -1.85 -15.44
C GLY A 94 -13.53 -2.55 -14.19
N PRO A 95 -12.96 -2.35 -13.00
CA PRO A 95 -13.62 -2.68 -11.76
C PRO A 95 -15.03 -2.07 -11.78
N PRO A 96 -16.03 -2.74 -11.17
CA PRO A 96 -17.25 -2.03 -10.81
C PRO A 96 -16.88 -0.72 -10.09
N GLU A 97 -17.76 0.28 -10.09
CA GLU A 97 -17.56 1.55 -9.35
C GLU A 97 -17.30 1.37 -7.83
N ASN A 98 -17.21 0.14 -7.36
CA ASN A 98 -16.86 -0.28 -6.02
C ASN A 98 -15.33 -0.24 -5.79
N LEU A 99 -14.84 0.92 -5.37
CA LEU A 99 -13.44 1.22 -5.02
C LEU A 99 -13.00 0.67 -3.65
N LEU A 100 -13.88 -0.05 -2.92
CA LEU A 100 -13.56 -0.63 -1.61
C LEU A 100 -12.51 -1.75 -1.70
N HIS A 101 -12.23 -2.22 -2.91
CA HIS A 101 -11.26 -3.28 -3.17
C HIS A 101 -9.92 -2.67 -3.58
N GLY A 102 -9.04 -2.41 -2.61
CA GLY A 102 -7.65 -1.96 -2.73
C GLY A 102 -6.68 -2.95 -3.36
N GLY A 103 -7.17 -3.81 -4.26
CA GLY A 103 -6.34 -4.46 -5.25
C GLY A 103 -6.38 -5.98 -5.33
N PHE A 104 -7.15 -6.68 -4.49
CA PHE A 104 -7.34 -8.12 -4.67
C PHE A 104 -8.73 -8.70 -4.41
N ASP A 105 -9.81 -8.04 -4.83
CA ASP A 105 -11.01 -8.83 -5.11
C ASP A 105 -10.80 -9.58 -6.45
N PRO A 106 -10.79 -10.94 -6.47
CA PRO A 106 -10.71 -11.71 -7.71
C PRO A 106 -12.00 -11.61 -8.55
N SER A 107 -13.10 -11.11 -7.97
CA SER A 107 -14.36 -10.84 -8.68
C SER A 107 -14.33 -9.51 -9.45
N VAL A 108 -13.35 -8.63 -9.15
CA VAL A 108 -13.11 -7.40 -9.89
C VAL A 108 -12.39 -7.70 -11.21
N PRO A 109 -12.98 -7.35 -12.38
CA PRO A 109 -12.32 -7.55 -13.67
C PRO A 109 -10.98 -6.82 -13.75
N ARG A 110 -9.97 -7.47 -14.32
CA ARG A 110 -8.62 -6.93 -14.53
C ARG A 110 -8.26 -7.05 -16.00
N ASP A 111 -7.25 -6.30 -16.43
CA ASP A 111 -6.54 -6.66 -17.65
C ASP A 111 -5.85 -8.02 -17.42
N ASP A 112 -6.45 -9.07 -17.95
CA ASP A 112 -5.97 -10.44 -17.88
C ASP A 112 -4.88 -10.73 -18.91
N ASN A 113 -4.48 -9.72 -19.68
CA ASN A 113 -3.52 -9.90 -20.75
C ASN A 113 -2.08 -9.91 -20.22
N ARG A 114 -1.53 -11.13 -20.10
CA ARG A 114 -0.15 -11.47 -19.71
C ARG A 114 0.97 -10.89 -20.61
N VAL A 115 0.64 -9.99 -21.54
CA VAL A 115 1.60 -9.28 -22.41
C VAL A 115 2.12 -8.00 -21.72
N HIS A 116 1.46 -7.55 -20.66
CA HIS A 116 1.94 -6.47 -19.79
C HIS A 116 2.87 -7.02 -18.70
N ASP A 117 3.97 -6.31 -18.42
CA ASP A 117 4.98 -6.71 -17.42
C ASP A 117 4.41 -6.70 -15.98
N ILE A 118 3.34 -5.91 -15.76
CA ILE A 118 2.74 -5.71 -14.44
C ILE A 118 1.21 -5.82 -14.53
N PHE A 119 0.62 -6.70 -13.70
CA PHE A 119 -0.84 -6.76 -13.51
C PHE A 119 -1.29 -5.49 -12.78
N ARG A 120 -1.91 -4.58 -13.53
CA ARG A 120 -2.37 -3.28 -13.01
C ARG A 120 -3.89 -3.26 -12.92
N PRO A 121 -4.45 -2.55 -11.94
CA PRO A 121 -5.88 -2.30 -11.91
C PRO A 121 -6.22 -1.41 -13.10
N THR A 122 -7.21 -1.84 -13.87
CA THR A 122 -7.79 -1.02 -14.93
C THR A 122 -8.82 -0.08 -14.31
N PHE A 123 -9.04 1.07 -14.90
CA PHE A 123 -10.14 1.96 -14.57
C PHE A 123 -10.81 2.37 -15.87
N THR A 124 -12.11 2.62 -15.79
CA THR A 124 -12.79 3.43 -16.81
C THR A 124 -12.29 4.87 -16.65
N HIS A 125 -11.96 5.51 -17.76
CA HIS A 125 -11.50 6.90 -17.77
C HIS A 125 -12.55 7.84 -17.14
N GLY A 126 -12.12 8.96 -16.55
CA GLY A 126 -13.01 9.96 -15.94
C GLY A 126 -13.15 9.82 -14.42
N ARG A 127 -14.38 9.88 -13.89
CA ARG A 127 -14.65 10.08 -12.45
C ARG A 127 -14.11 8.97 -11.55
N ALA A 128 -14.16 7.71 -11.98
CA ALA A 128 -13.63 6.58 -11.20
C ALA A 128 -12.10 6.64 -11.05
N PHE A 129 -11.39 6.91 -12.16
CA PHE A 129 -9.95 7.14 -12.16
C PHE A 129 -9.57 8.35 -11.28
N GLU A 130 -10.30 9.47 -11.40
CA GLU A 130 -10.08 10.66 -10.56
C GLU A 130 -10.28 10.37 -9.07
N LYS A 131 -11.35 9.64 -8.70
CA LYS A 131 -11.64 9.27 -7.31
C LYS A 131 -10.53 8.38 -6.74
N GLN A 132 -10.09 7.34 -7.47
CA GLN A 132 -8.99 6.49 -7.02
C GLN A 132 -7.67 7.26 -6.91
N TYR A 133 -7.34 8.07 -7.91
CA TYR A 133 -6.11 8.83 -7.92
C TYR A 133 -6.07 9.85 -6.79
N SER A 134 -7.18 10.56 -6.50
CA SER A 134 -7.27 11.43 -5.34
C SER A 134 -7.02 10.66 -4.05
N HIS A 135 -7.59 9.47 -3.93
CA HIS A 135 -7.44 8.63 -2.74
C HIS A 135 -6.00 8.14 -2.55
N PHE A 136 -5.31 7.79 -3.65
CA PHE A 136 -3.89 7.51 -3.66
C PHE A 136 -3.04 8.73 -3.25
N ILE A 137 -3.37 9.93 -3.72
CA ILE A 137 -2.65 11.14 -3.28
C ILE A 137 -2.89 11.42 -1.78
N ASP A 138 -4.09 11.14 -1.27
CA ASP A 138 -4.38 11.24 0.16
C ASP A 138 -3.53 10.26 0.98
N SER A 139 -3.24 9.04 0.49
CA SER A 139 -2.33 8.10 1.18
C SER A 139 -0.88 8.61 1.18
N LEU A 140 -0.39 9.15 0.06
CA LEU A 140 0.93 9.79 0.01
C LEU A 140 1.04 10.95 1.01
N MET A 141 -0.04 11.71 1.18
CA MET A 141 -0.08 12.80 2.15
C MET A 141 0.08 12.29 3.58
N LEU A 142 -0.58 11.19 3.95
CA LEU A 142 -0.43 10.56 5.27
C LEU A 142 0.97 9.95 5.46
N LEU A 143 1.56 9.37 4.42
CA LEU A 143 2.92 8.82 4.49
C LEU A 143 4.02 9.87 4.74
N LYS A 144 3.75 11.17 4.52
CA LYS A 144 4.67 12.23 4.96
C LYS A 144 4.88 12.21 6.48
N ASN A 145 3.86 11.84 7.28
CA ASN A 145 4.01 11.63 8.73
C ASN A 145 4.99 10.50 9.07
N ASN A 146 5.24 9.61 8.11
CA ASN A 146 6.12 8.45 8.26
C ASN A 146 7.48 8.63 7.55
N GLY A 147 7.80 9.84 7.08
CA GLY A 147 9.10 10.17 6.49
C GLY A 147 9.16 10.15 4.96
N LEU A 148 8.03 9.96 4.26
CA LEU A 148 8.00 10.08 2.80
C LEU A 148 8.40 11.51 2.39
N THR A 149 9.45 11.60 1.58
CA THR A 149 10.01 12.89 1.14
C THR A 149 9.60 13.24 -0.30
N ALA A 150 9.41 12.25 -1.16
CA ALA A 150 8.95 12.45 -2.53
C ALA A 150 8.28 11.19 -3.09
N ALA A 151 7.40 11.36 -4.06
CA ALA A 151 6.75 10.28 -4.79
C ALA A 151 6.64 10.63 -6.27
N ILE A 152 6.93 9.66 -7.14
CA ILE A 152 6.86 9.81 -8.60
C ILE A 152 5.79 8.84 -9.12
N TYR A 153 4.69 9.40 -9.63
CA TYR A 153 3.66 8.60 -10.27
C TYR A 153 4.13 8.09 -11.63
N THR A 154 4.08 6.79 -11.85
CA THR A 154 4.26 6.21 -13.18
C THR A 154 2.90 6.25 -13.91
N GLN A 155 2.70 6.99 -15.00
CA GLN A 155 3.68 7.77 -15.77
C GLN A 155 3.03 9.02 -16.41
N MET A 156 3.84 9.86 -17.06
CA MET A 156 3.34 11.08 -17.69
C MET A 156 2.41 10.79 -18.88
N THR A 157 2.68 9.74 -19.63
CA THR A 157 2.05 9.47 -20.92
C THR A 157 2.00 7.98 -21.21
N ASP A 158 0.97 7.49 -21.89
CA ASP A 158 0.92 6.08 -22.25
C ASP A 158 2.09 5.69 -23.16
N MET A 159 2.52 4.44 -22.98
CA MET A 159 3.50 3.75 -23.81
C MET A 159 2.83 2.56 -24.49
N LYS A 160 3.52 1.95 -25.46
CA LYS A 160 2.97 0.92 -26.35
C LYS A 160 2.13 -0.17 -25.65
N LEU A 161 2.62 -0.60 -24.49
CA LEU A 161 2.00 -1.63 -23.65
C LEU A 161 1.79 -1.11 -22.22
N GLU A 162 1.71 0.20 -22.00
CA GLU A 162 1.48 0.72 -20.66
C GLU A 162 0.51 1.89 -20.73
N GLU A 163 -0.71 1.65 -20.25
CA GLU A 163 -1.84 2.58 -20.37
C GLU A 163 -2.13 3.32 -19.04
N ASN A 164 -1.12 3.48 -18.20
CA ASN A 164 -1.16 4.17 -16.90
C ASN A 164 -0.62 5.61 -16.97
N GLY A 165 -0.45 6.16 -18.18
CA GLY A 165 -0.09 7.54 -18.39
C GLY A 165 -1.19 8.49 -17.97
N TRP A 166 -0.82 9.68 -17.49
CA TRP A 166 -1.75 10.79 -17.35
C TRP A 166 -2.31 11.24 -18.71
N LEU A 167 -1.44 11.34 -19.73
CA LEU A 167 -1.83 11.59 -21.11
C LEU A 167 -1.93 10.28 -21.91
N THR A 168 -2.78 10.26 -22.92
CA THR A 168 -2.90 9.15 -23.87
C THR A 168 -1.64 8.94 -24.73
N PHE A 169 -1.63 7.87 -25.52
CA PHE A 169 -0.46 7.46 -26.32
C PHE A 169 -0.11 8.50 -27.39
N ASP A 170 -1.09 9.18 -27.96
CA ASP A 170 -0.89 10.30 -28.89
C ASP A 170 -0.74 11.66 -28.18
N ARG A 171 -0.90 11.69 -26.85
CA ARG A 171 -0.92 12.90 -26.01
C ARG A 171 -2.05 13.87 -26.37
N GLU A 172 -3.08 13.41 -27.09
CA GLU A 172 -4.24 14.25 -27.46
C GLU A 172 -5.24 14.40 -26.31
N VAL A 173 -5.32 13.40 -25.41
CA VAL A 173 -6.30 13.38 -24.32
C VAL A 173 -5.61 13.32 -22.97
N SER A 174 -6.02 14.22 -22.08
CA SER A 174 -5.75 14.13 -20.65
C SER A 174 -6.77 13.22 -19.99
N LYS A 175 -6.32 12.14 -19.33
CA LYS A 175 -7.23 11.16 -18.72
C LYS A 175 -7.94 11.65 -17.45
N MET A 176 -7.47 12.77 -16.91
CA MET A 176 -8.06 13.50 -15.80
C MET A 176 -8.19 14.97 -16.18
N ASP A 177 -9.22 15.66 -15.68
CA ASP A 177 -9.29 17.12 -15.82
C ASP A 177 -8.05 17.79 -15.20
N VAL A 178 -7.43 18.73 -15.92
CA VAL A 178 -6.18 19.36 -15.49
C VAL A 178 -6.37 20.16 -14.20
N GLN A 179 -7.54 20.79 -14.02
CA GLN A 179 -7.84 21.52 -12.78
C GLN A 179 -8.08 20.56 -11.62
N ALA A 180 -8.71 19.40 -11.85
CA ALA A 180 -8.81 18.33 -10.86
C ALA A 180 -7.43 17.82 -10.45
N LEU A 181 -6.55 17.50 -11.41
CA LEU A 181 -5.19 17.07 -11.12
C LEU A 181 -4.44 18.10 -10.27
N ARG A 182 -4.53 19.38 -10.65
CA ARG A 182 -3.95 20.49 -9.89
C ARG A 182 -4.47 20.52 -8.45
N ARG A 183 -5.79 20.51 -8.25
CA ARG A 183 -6.40 20.54 -6.90
C ARG A 183 -5.99 19.35 -6.04
N ILE A 184 -5.88 18.17 -6.65
CA ILE A 184 -5.44 16.96 -5.95
C ILE A 184 -3.98 17.11 -5.51
N HIS A 185 -3.10 17.60 -6.38
CA HIS A 185 -1.66 17.77 -6.10
C HIS A 185 -1.36 18.94 -5.16
N GLU A 186 -2.16 20.00 -5.16
CA GLU A 186 -1.99 21.17 -4.29
C GLU A 186 -1.91 20.78 -2.81
N LYS A 187 -2.60 19.70 -2.41
CA LYS A 187 -2.56 19.14 -1.04
C LYS A 187 -1.14 18.76 -0.60
N LEU A 188 -0.29 18.26 -1.51
CA LEU A 188 1.05 17.74 -1.18
C LEU A 188 2.03 18.85 -0.75
N TYR A 189 1.73 20.11 -1.05
CA TYR A 189 2.52 21.27 -0.63
C TYR A 189 2.22 21.72 0.81
N TRP A 190 1.22 21.14 1.47
CA TRP A 190 0.88 21.45 2.86
C TRP A 190 1.53 20.46 3.83
N ASP A 191 1.51 20.78 5.12
CA ASP A 191 1.91 19.84 6.16
C ASP A 191 0.91 18.68 6.23
N PRO A 192 1.36 17.44 6.49
CA PRO A 192 0.47 16.30 6.63
C PRO A 192 -0.50 16.51 7.79
N PRO A 193 -1.76 16.08 7.64
CA PRO A 193 -2.72 16.16 8.73
C PRO A 193 -2.26 15.29 9.90
N ALA A 194 -2.51 15.75 11.12
CA ALA A 194 -2.19 14.98 12.31
C ALA A 194 -3.07 13.72 12.41
N GLN A 195 -2.51 12.64 12.94
CA GLN A 195 -3.19 11.37 13.12
C GLN A 195 -3.14 10.92 14.58
N PHE A 196 -4.25 10.38 15.09
CA PHE A 196 -4.37 9.91 16.47
C PHE A 196 -4.95 8.50 16.51
N GLY A 197 -4.31 7.59 17.25
CA GLY A 197 -4.77 6.22 17.41
C GLY A 197 -6.12 6.15 18.13
N LEU A 198 -7.05 5.37 17.57
CA LEU A 198 -8.39 5.12 18.14
C LEU A 198 -8.47 3.77 18.87
N ILE A 199 -7.43 2.96 18.75
CA ILE A 199 -7.36 1.65 19.39
C ILE A 199 -6.13 1.60 20.29
N ASN A 200 -6.27 0.89 21.41
CA ASN A 200 -5.21 0.66 22.39
C ASN A 200 -5.36 -0.75 22.96
N GLY A 201 -4.32 -1.23 23.66
CA GLY A 201 -4.34 -2.51 24.38
C GLY A 201 -4.36 -3.74 23.48
N ASP A 202 -4.60 -4.89 24.10
CA ASP A 202 -4.58 -6.19 23.42
C ASP A 202 -5.75 -6.36 22.44
N TRP A 203 -5.56 -7.25 21.47
CA TRP A 203 -6.57 -7.73 20.54
C TRP A 203 -7.16 -9.05 21.03
N ASN A 204 -8.44 -9.28 20.75
CA ASN A 204 -8.97 -10.64 20.71
C ASN A 204 -8.54 -11.24 19.37
N TYR A 205 -7.90 -12.40 19.37
CA TYR A 205 -7.38 -13.00 18.15
C TYR A 205 -7.66 -14.50 18.03
N HIS A 206 -7.71 -14.96 16.78
CA HIS A 206 -7.80 -16.36 16.41
C HIS A 206 -6.86 -16.67 15.25
N PHE A 207 -6.10 -17.76 15.37
CA PHE A 207 -5.30 -18.29 14.26
C PHE A 207 -6.11 -19.33 13.47
N GLY A 208 -6.13 -19.18 12.15
CA GLY A 208 -6.89 -20.03 11.26
C GLY A 208 -8.04 -19.31 10.57
N ASP A 209 -8.74 -20.03 9.70
CA ASP A 209 -9.84 -19.49 8.93
C ASP A 209 -11.04 -19.13 9.81
N ALA A 210 -11.87 -18.20 9.33
CA ALA A 210 -13.11 -17.85 10.01
C ALA A 210 -14.04 -19.07 10.13
N ALA A 211 -14.43 -19.40 11.37
CA ALA A 211 -15.37 -20.48 11.64
C ALA A 211 -16.81 -20.19 11.14
N SER A 212 -17.14 -18.93 10.85
CA SER A 212 -18.45 -18.48 10.38
C SER A 212 -18.32 -17.11 9.72
N ASP A 213 -19.11 -16.82 8.68
CA ASP A 213 -19.21 -15.49 8.06
C ASP A 213 -19.70 -14.40 9.02
N THR A 214 -20.22 -14.77 10.18
CA THR A 214 -20.71 -13.84 11.21
C THR A 214 -19.62 -13.31 12.13
N TRP A 215 -18.38 -13.80 12.02
CA TRP A 215 -17.27 -13.44 12.90
C TRP A 215 -16.90 -11.94 12.88
N THR A 216 -17.36 -11.17 11.90
CA THR A 216 -17.14 -9.72 11.80
C THR A 216 -18.24 -8.91 12.50
N GLN A 217 -19.38 -9.53 12.83
CA GLN A 217 -20.55 -8.84 13.35
C GLN A 217 -20.34 -8.37 14.79
N PRO A 218 -21.03 -7.27 15.22
CA PRO A 218 -20.95 -6.78 16.59
C PRO A 218 -21.41 -7.79 17.65
N GLY A 219 -22.38 -8.64 17.32
CA GLY A 219 -22.93 -9.64 18.23
C GLY A 219 -22.19 -10.97 18.26
N PHE A 220 -21.07 -11.11 17.56
CA PHE A 220 -20.27 -12.34 17.59
C PHE A 220 -19.58 -12.51 18.94
N ASP A 221 -19.73 -13.69 19.53
CA ASP A 221 -19.09 -14.07 20.80
C ASP A 221 -17.67 -14.58 20.54
N ASP A 222 -16.69 -13.71 20.77
CA ASP A 222 -15.26 -14.02 20.70
C ASP A 222 -14.65 -14.34 22.07
N ALA A 223 -15.45 -14.66 23.11
CA ALA A 223 -14.92 -14.94 24.45
C ALA A 223 -14.01 -16.18 24.53
N SER A 224 -14.07 -17.07 23.54
CA SER A 224 -13.17 -18.22 23.41
C SER A 224 -11.85 -17.91 22.69
N TRP A 225 -11.70 -16.70 22.14
CA TRP A 225 -10.49 -16.27 21.45
C TRP A 225 -9.40 -15.90 22.46
N GLU A 226 -8.15 -15.96 21.99
CA GLU A 226 -7.00 -15.56 22.79
C GLU A 226 -6.87 -14.03 22.81
N THR A 227 -6.11 -13.50 23.78
CA THR A 227 -5.80 -12.07 23.86
C THR A 227 -4.31 -11.83 23.75
N GLY A 228 -3.91 -10.79 23.01
CA GLY A 228 -2.49 -10.48 22.81
C GLY A 228 -2.24 -9.13 22.14
N SER A 229 -1.07 -8.57 22.40
CA SER A 229 -0.61 -7.29 21.84
C SER A 229 0.01 -7.49 20.47
N ALA A 230 -0.22 -6.53 19.57
CA ALA A 230 0.57 -6.37 18.37
C ALA A 230 1.93 -5.72 18.72
N PRO A 231 3.00 -5.92 17.93
CA PRO A 231 3.01 -6.64 16.66
C PRO A 231 2.89 -8.16 16.80
N PHE A 232 2.06 -8.78 15.95
CA PHE A 232 1.93 -10.23 15.81
C PHE A 232 3.02 -10.77 14.90
N GLY A 233 3.70 -11.84 15.28
CA GLY A 233 4.66 -12.47 14.38
C GLY A 233 5.71 -13.32 15.08
N PHE A 234 6.84 -13.50 14.42
CA PHE A 234 8.04 -14.14 14.95
C PHE A 234 9.25 -13.56 14.24
N ASN A 235 10.27 -13.13 14.99
CA ASN A 235 11.45 -12.53 14.37
C ASN A 235 12.74 -12.72 15.21
N ARG A 236 13.87 -12.90 14.52
CA ARG A 236 15.25 -12.79 15.05
C ARG A 236 15.75 -11.33 15.02
N GLY A 237 15.07 -10.41 15.72
CA GLY A 237 15.57 -9.03 15.91
C GLY A 237 14.62 -7.88 15.56
N LYS A 238 13.33 -8.15 15.37
CA LYS A 238 12.26 -7.13 15.37
C LYS A 238 11.33 -7.37 16.55
N GLU A 239 10.67 -6.31 16.98
CA GLU A 239 9.71 -6.36 18.07
C GLU A 239 8.46 -7.14 17.66
N THR A 240 8.11 -8.15 18.44
CA THR A 240 6.89 -8.94 18.32
C THR A 240 6.42 -9.28 19.73
N HIS A 241 5.14 -9.06 20.03
CA HIS A 241 4.57 -9.31 21.36
C HIS A 241 3.73 -10.57 21.41
N THR A 242 2.99 -10.88 20.34
CA THR A 242 2.21 -12.13 20.21
C THR A 242 2.79 -13.03 19.13
N ALA A 243 3.08 -14.28 19.50
CA ALA A 243 3.72 -15.24 18.61
C ALA A 243 2.76 -15.73 17.50
N TRP A 244 3.10 -15.49 16.24
CA TRP A 244 2.32 -15.91 15.08
C TRP A 244 3.23 -16.34 13.94
N GLN A 245 3.22 -17.62 13.57
CA GLN A 245 4.15 -18.18 12.56
C GLN A 245 3.66 -18.04 11.11
N GLY A 246 2.54 -17.35 10.89
CA GLY A 246 1.86 -17.23 9.61
C GLY A 246 0.56 -18.06 9.55
N GLY A 247 -0.02 -18.16 8.35
CA GLY A 247 -1.40 -18.61 8.16
C GLY A 247 -2.41 -17.50 8.50
N PRO A 248 -3.72 -17.72 8.26
CA PRO A 248 -4.73 -16.70 8.53
C PRO A 248 -4.73 -16.27 10.01
N LEU A 249 -4.88 -14.96 10.23
CA LEU A 249 -5.00 -14.34 11.55
C LEU A 249 -6.25 -13.47 11.52
N LEU A 250 -7.18 -13.75 12.44
CA LEU A 250 -8.37 -12.94 12.67
C LEU A 250 -8.16 -12.11 13.92
N LEU A 251 -8.41 -10.81 13.82
CA LEU A 251 -8.32 -9.86 14.91
C LEU A 251 -9.68 -9.20 15.13
N ARG A 252 -10.07 -9.03 16.39
CA ARG A 252 -11.27 -8.33 16.80
C ARG A 252 -10.98 -7.36 17.94
N LYS A 253 -11.62 -6.21 17.90
CA LYS A 253 -11.52 -5.18 18.94
C LYS A 253 -12.80 -4.35 19.03
N SER A 254 -13.25 -4.10 20.24
CA SER A 254 -14.28 -3.10 20.51
C SER A 254 -13.64 -1.72 20.63
N ILE A 255 -14.26 -0.74 19.97
CA ILE A 255 -13.81 0.66 19.94
C ILE A 255 -14.93 1.51 20.50
N ASN A 256 -14.68 2.18 21.63
CA ASN A 256 -15.62 3.13 22.21
C ASN A 256 -15.28 4.55 21.74
N LEU A 257 -16.21 5.18 21.03
CA LEU A 257 -16.03 6.53 20.46
C LEU A 257 -16.91 7.55 21.17
N ALA A 258 -16.31 8.55 21.82
CA ALA A 258 -17.05 9.69 22.37
C ALA A 258 -17.72 10.52 21.27
N SER A 259 -17.06 10.63 20.11
CA SER A 259 -17.56 11.30 18.91
C SER A 259 -16.97 10.64 17.68
N ILE A 260 -17.70 10.65 16.56
CA ILE A 260 -17.25 10.08 15.29
C ILE A 260 -16.24 11.03 14.63
N PRO A 261 -14.99 10.59 14.34
CA PRO A 261 -14.03 11.38 13.58
C PRO A 261 -14.54 11.65 12.15
N ARG A 262 -14.21 12.81 11.57
CA ARG A 262 -14.62 13.15 10.20
C ARG A 262 -13.96 12.28 9.13
N LYS A 263 -12.71 11.91 9.39
CA LYS A 263 -11.86 11.14 8.49
C LYS A 263 -11.08 10.14 9.30
N LEU A 264 -10.83 9.00 8.69
CA LEU A 264 -10.08 7.90 9.29
C LEU A 264 -9.02 7.42 8.31
N SER A 265 -7.97 6.82 8.84
CA SER A 265 -7.11 5.94 8.07
C SER A 265 -6.80 4.67 8.84
N ILE A 266 -6.29 3.70 8.11
CA ILE A 266 -5.75 2.47 8.63
C ILE A 266 -4.25 2.52 8.42
N ARG A 267 -3.50 2.31 9.50
CA ARG A 267 -2.06 2.16 9.42
C ARG A 267 -1.72 0.69 9.55
N VAL A 268 -1.04 0.16 8.54
CA VAL A 268 -0.53 -1.21 8.55
C VAL A 268 0.98 -1.14 8.63
N THR A 269 1.57 -1.72 9.67
CA THR A 269 3.02 -1.89 9.77
C THR A 269 3.34 -3.36 9.60
N SER A 270 4.20 -3.71 8.65
CA SER A 270 4.53 -5.11 8.39
C SER A 270 6.01 -5.32 8.07
N TYR A 271 6.52 -6.49 8.46
CA TYR A 271 7.82 -7.03 8.04
C TYR A 271 7.57 -8.43 7.52
N LEU A 272 8.00 -8.71 6.29
CA LEU A 272 7.83 -10.00 5.64
C LEU A 272 9.20 -10.51 5.17
N GLU A 273 9.63 -11.64 5.72
CA GLU A 273 10.78 -12.37 5.22
C GLU A 273 10.39 -13.82 4.99
N GLY A 274 10.51 -14.27 3.74
CA GLY A 274 10.17 -15.63 3.38
C GLY A 274 11.19 -16.28 2.44
N PRO A 275 10.80 -17.39 1.82
CA PRO A 275 11.65 -18.14 0.91
C PRO A 275 11.70 -17.52 -0.50
N SER A 276 10.78 -16.61 -0.82
CA SER A 276 10.70 -15.91 -2.10
C SER A 276 11.34 -14.53 -2.01
N ARG A 277 11.63 -13.94 -3.17
CA ARG A 277 12.07 -12.53 -3.27
C ARG A 277 10.91 -11.55 -3.22
N ASN A 278 9.69 -12.02 -3.06
CA ASN A 278 8.51 -11.19 -3.16
C ASN A 278 7.44 -11.75 -2.24
N GLU A 279 7.43 -11.24 -1.02
CA GLU A 279 6.49 -11.64 0.00
C GLU A 279 5.31 -10.67 0.04
N TRP A 280 4.15 -11.19 0.39
CA TRP A 280 2.90 -10.46 0.36
C TRP A 280 2.10 -10.72 1.63
N ILE A 281 1.35 -9.71 2.04
CA ILE A 281 0.34 -9.83 3.08
C ILE A 281 -0.94 -9.18 2.57
N TYR A 282 -2.04 -9.90 2.75
CA TYR A 282 -3.37 -9.42 2.38
C TYR A 282 -4.15 -9.15 3.65
N THR A 283 -4.79 -8.00 3.71
CA THR A 283 -5.55 -7.53 4.87
C THR A 283 -6.95 -7.18 4.43
N LYS A 284 -7.98 -7.69 5.12
CA LYS A 284 -9.36 -7.23 4.97
C LYS A 284 -9.83 -6.60 6.25
N VAL A 285 -10.63 -5.55 6.14
CA VAL A 285 -11.05 -4.74 7.27
C VAL A 285 -12.55 -4.59 7.26
N TYR A 286 -13.12 -4.71 8.46
CA TYR A 286 -14.54 -4.64 8.69
C TYR A 286 -14.83 -3.69 9.85
N LEU A 287 -15.87 -2.86 9.69
CA LEU A 287 -16.42 -2.03 10.76
C LEU A 287 -17.89 -2.38 10.96
N ASN A 288 -18.24 -2.70 12.21
CA ASN A 288 -19.59 -3.08 12.60
C ASN A 288 -20.19 -4.18 11.70
N GLY A 289 -19.37 -5.18 11.33
CA GLY A 289 -19.77 -6.29 10.47
C GLY A 289 -19.82 -6.00 8.97
N GLN A 290 -19.55 -4.76 8.54
CA GLN A 290 -19.53 -4.37 7.13
C GLN A 290 -18.09 -4.33 6.62
N PHE A 291 -17.85 -4.88 5.43
CA PHE A 291 -16.56 -4.77 4.75
C PHE A 291 -16.31 -3.32 4.35
N VAL A 292 -15.10 -2.81 4.62
CA VAL A 292 -14.77 -1.40 4.36
C VAL A 292 -13.58 -1.21 3.44
N GLN A 293 -12.59 -2.11 3.51
CA GLN A 293 -11.38 -2.00 2.71
C GLN A 293 -10.63 -3.33 2.74
N ASP A 294 -9.95 -3.65 1.64
CA ASP A 294 -8.83 -4.59 1.64
C ASP A 294 -7.53 -3.92 1.16
N ASP A 295 -6.40 -4.49 1.52
CA ASP A 295 -5.08 -4.05 1.07
C ASP A 295 -4.18 -5.24 0.78
N GLN A 296 -3.29 -5.06 -0.20
CA GLN A 296 -2.24 -6.01 -0.51
C GLN A 296 -0.88 -5.28 -0.42
N THR A 297 -0.19 -5.47 0.70
CA THR A 297 1.16 -4.94 0.87
C THR A 297 2.20 -5.93 0.32
N ARG A 298 3.13 -5.41 -0.49
CA ARG A 298 4.21 -6.16 -1.14
C ARG A 298 5.55 -5.84 -0.49
N GLN A 299 6.41 -6.84 -0.28
CA GLN A 299 7.80 -6.65 0.13
C GLN A 299 8.75 -7.46 -0.74
N PHE A 300 9.54 -6.76 -1.56
CA PHE A 300 10.58 -7.38 -2.38
C PHE A 300 11.87 -7.64 -1.58
N MET A 301 12.15 -6.78 -0.60
CA MET A 301 13.23 -6.99 0.36
C MET A 301 12.64 -7.00 1.77
N PRO A 302 13.18 -7.84 2.67
CA PRO A 302 12.76 -7.86 4.06
C PRO A 302 13.09 -6.52 4.74
N GLU A 303 12.08 -5.70 4.99
CA GLU A 303 12.22 -4.44 5.70
C GLU A 303 10.92 -4.11 6.42
N LEU A 304 11.00 -3.38 7.53
CA LEU A 304 9.79 -2.99 8.26
C LEU A 304 9.17 -1.81 7.52
N ARG A 305 7.97 -2.01 6.97
CA ARG A 305 7.25 -1.02 6.18
C ARG A 305 5.98 -0.57 6.87
N VAL A 306 5.55 0.64 6.56
CA VAL A 306 4.27 1.24 6.96
C VAL A 306 3.51 1.69 5.73
N ALA A 307 2.26 1.28 5.63
CA ALA A 307 1.24 1.85 4.75
C ALA A 307 0.25 2.66 5.60
N ASP A 308 -0.24 3.77 5.06
CA ASP A 308 -1.27 4.58 5.72
C ASP A 308 -2.40 4.85 4.72
N ILE A 309 -3.51 4.17 4.95
CA ILE A 309 -4.59 3.97 3.99
C ILE A 309 -5.79 4.80 4.44
N PRO A 310 -6.08 5.94 3.81
CA PRO A 310 -7.29 6.69 4.13
C PRO A 310 -8.51 5.79 3.93
N LEU A 311 -9.47 5.84 4.86
CA LEU A 311 -10.75 5.16 4.67
C LEU A 311 -11.68 6.04 3.83
N TRP A 312 -12.54 5.38 3.06
CA TRP A 312 -13.55 6.08 2.26
C TRP A 312 -14.50 6.88 3.15
N PRO A 313 -14.95 8.08 2.75
CA PRO A 313 -15.89 8.88 3.55
C PRO A 313 -17.17 8.10 3.92
N GLU A 314 -17.62 7.22 3.03
CA GLU A 314 -18.79 6.36 3.22
C GLU A 314 -18.58 5.35 4.37
N THR A 315 -17.34 4.96 4.65
CA THR A 315 -16.97 4.07 5.76
C THR A 315 -17.21 4.73 7.12
N VAL A 316 -17.04 6.05 7.23
CA VAL A 316 -17.27 6.79 8.48
C VAL A 316 -18.73 6.71 8.94
N ALA A 317 -19.67 6.62 7.99
CA ALA A 317 -21.10 6.50 8.27
C ALA A 317 -21.48 5.17 8.95
N LEU A 318 -20.58 4.18 8.95
CA LEU A 318 -20.78 2.91 9.65
C LEU A 318 -20.56 3.02 11.16
N LEU A 319 -19.88 4.08 11.62
CA LEU A 319 -19.58 4.28 13.03
C LEU A 319 -20.73 4.98 13.76
N LYS A 320 -20.80 4.76 15.07
CA LYS A 320 -21.72 5.43 16.00
C LYS A 320 -21.00 5.91 17.26
N PRO A 321 -21.51 6.93 17.98
CA PRO A 321 -21.04 7.20 19.33
C PRO A 321 -21.26 5.97 20.23
N GLY A 322 -20.33 5.73 21.15
CA GLY A 322 -20.28 4.51 21.97
C GLY A 322 -19.56 3.36 21.27
N ASP A 323 -20.03 2.14 21.49
CA ASP A 323 -19.32 0.92 21.09
C ASP A 323 -19.46 0.61 19.60
N ASN A 324 -18.33 0.31 18.98
CA ASN A 324 -18.18 -0.15 17.61
C ASN A 324 -17.29 -1.39 17.59
N THR A 325 -17.41 -2.22 16.57
CA THR A 325 -16.57 -3.40 16.37
C THR A 325 -15.65 -3.19 15.18
N LEU A 326 -14.36 -3.36 15.39
CA LEU A 326 -13.34 -3.49 14.35
C LEU A 326 -12.94 -4.96 14.25
N ALA A 327 -12.96 -5.49 13.03
CA ALA A 327 -12.49 -6.82 12.72
C ALA A 327 -11.54 -6.80 11.52
N ILE A 328 -10.48 -7.59 11.58
CA ILE A 328 -9.41 -7.62 10.57
C ILE A 328 -9.06 -9.07 10.27
N GLU A 329 -9.01 -9.43 8.99
CA GLU A 329 -8.47 -10.71 8.53
C GLU A 329 -7.13 -10.45 7.86
N VAL A 330 -6.11 -11.19 8.26
CA VAL A 330 -4.73 -11.03 7.78
C VAL A 330 -4.24 -12.37 7.23
N ILE A 331 -3.77 -12.37 5.98
CA ILE A 331 -3.33 -13.57 5.28
C ILE A 331 -1.93 -13.33 4.68
N PRO A 332 -0.86 -13.84 5.33
CA PRO A 332 0.49 -13.77 4.79
C PRO A 332 0.73 -14.82 3.71
N GLY A 333 1.60 -14.50 2.75
CA GLY A 333 1.90 -15.36 1.60
C GLY A 333 0.77 -15.43 0.58
N PHE A 334 -0.19 -14.50 0.65
CA PHE A 334 -1.25 -14.37 -0.31
C PHE A 334 -0.73 -13.78 -1.63
N SER A 335 -0.80 -14.53 -2.71
CA SER A 335 -0.41 -14.03 -4.02
C SER A 335 -1.62 -13.50 -4.77
N GLY A 336 -1.62 -12.18 -4.98
CA GLY A 336 -2.53 -11.53 -5.92
C GLY A 336 -2.29 -11.90 -7.38
N ARG A 337 -1.29 -12.73 -7.74
CA ARG A 337 -1.17 -13.24 -9.12
C ARG A 337 -2.02 -14.50 -9.33
N SER A 338 -2.06 -15.39 -8.34
CA SER A 338 -2.84 -16.64 -8.42
C SER A 338 -4.19 -16.56 -7.70
N GLY A 339 -4.40 -15.53 -6.89
CA GLY A 339 -5.56 -15.37 -6.01
C GLY A 339 -5.64 -16.43 -4.93
N LYS A 340 -4.48 -16.97 -4.54
CA LYS A 340 -4.36 -18.03 -3.56
C LYS A 340 -3.25 -17.69 -2.57
N VAL A 341 -3.35 -18.29 -1.40
CA VAL A 341 -2.20 -18.40 -0.51
C VAL A 341 -1.15 -19.26 -1.20
N GLU A 342 -0.06 -18.64 -1.63
CA GLU A 342 1.07 -19.31 -2.32
C GLU A 342 2.08 -19.91 -1.34
N ASN A 343 1.76 -19.90 -0.04
CA ASN A 343 2.59 -20.51 1.02
C ASN A 343 2.62 -22.04 0.91
N THR A 344 3.43 -22.56 0.00
CA THR A 344 3.94 -23.94 0.05
C THR A 344 5.15 -24.07 0.98
N ARG A 345 5.63 -22.96 1.56
CA ARG A 345 6.85 -22.89 2.38
C ARG A 345 6.65 -21.89 3.53
N PRO A 346 7.19 -22.16 4.74
CA PRO A 346 7.03 -21.28 5.89
C PRO A 346 7.79 -19.97 5.70
N MET A 347 7.24 -18.88 6.26
CA MET A 347 7.95 -17.61 6.44
C MET A 347 9.22 -17.85 7.27
N LYS A 348 10.23 -16.99 7.11
CA LYS A 348 11.45 -16.98 7.93
C LYS A 348 11.35 -15.99 9.10
N ALA A 349 10.64 -14.88 8.88
CA ALA A 349 10.27 -13.92 9.90
C ALA A 349 9.07 -13.10 9.45
N LEU A 350 8.27 -12.67 10.41
CA LEU A 350 7.02 -11.95 10.20
C LEU A 350 6.82 -11.00 11.37
N ALA A 351 6.36 -9.78 11.09
CA ALA A 351 5.74 -8.91 12.07
C ALA A 351 4.59 -8.17 11.39
N PHE A 352 3.48 -8.01 12.10
CA PHE A 352 2.29 -7.32 11.62
C PHE A 352 1.66 -6.52 12.76
N ASP A 353 1.38 -5.26 12.49
CA ASP A 353 0.66 -4.36 13.37
C ASP A 353 -0.36 -3.56 12.57
N PHE A 354 -1.42 -3.16 13.24
CA PHE A 354 -2.54 -2.44 12.67
C PHE A 354 -3.03 -1.40 13.65
N ASP A 355 -3.21 -0.18 13.17
CA ASP A 355 -3.90 0.89 13.89
C ASP A 355 -5.07 1.45 13.09
N LEU A 356 -6.14 1.81 13.80
CA LEU A 356 -7.18 2.70 13.28
C LEU A 356 -6.89 4.12 13.74
N MET A 357 -6.73 5.04 12.80
CA MET A 357 -6.31 6.41 13.06
C MET A 357 -7.45 7.38 12.76
N ALA A 358 -7.71 8.32 13.67
CA ALA A 358 -8.45 9.54 13.36
C ALA A 358 -7.53 10.55 12.68
N ILE A 359 -8.00 11.17 11.60
CA ILE A 359 -7.28 12.23 10.90
C ILE A 359 -7.87 13.58 11.31
N ALA A 360 -7.05 14.46 11.88
CA ALA A 360 -7.43 15.83 12.18
C ALA A 360 -7.20 16.73 10.96
N ASP A 361 -8.16 17.62 10.71
CA ASP A 361 -8.08 18.64 9.65
C ASP A 361 -7.06 19.74 9.98
#